data_AF-A0A157SRR7-F1
#
_entry.id   AF-A0A157SRR7-F1
#
_cell.length_a   1.000
_cell.length_b   1.000
_cell.length_c   1.000
_cell.angle_alpha   90.00
_cell.angle_beta   90.00
_cell.angle_gamma   90.00
#
_symmetry.space_group_name_H-M   'P 1'
#
loop_
_entity.id
_entity.type
_entity.pdbx_description
1 polymer ?
#
loop_
_entity_poly.entity_id
_entity_poly.type
_entity_poly.pdbx_seq_one_letter_code
_entity_poly.pdbx_strand_id
1 'polypeptide(L)'
;MVVLVIVGVATASVAMRIPSDSGRALRQDAQRLASQFITAQNLVRIDGRVIAWQADEQGYRFVRGVWVDVGGVPQVSTAAGLDDFARDETLRPRRWESGEIVVKPAGPIVLTDEWFQEAWDLTLSSGSAHVVLRRTPGGTYTVQ
;
A
#
# COMPACT_ATOMS: atom_id res chain seq x y z
N MET A 1 -31.29 10.76 -21.32
CA MET A 1 -30.26 11.22 -22.29
C MET A 1 -28.92 11.12 -21.57
N VAL A 2 -28.03 10.22 -22.00
CA VAL A 2 -26.79 9.88 -21.27
C VAL A 2 -25.69 10.88 -21.65
N VAL A 3 -25.09 11.52 -20.64
CA VAL A 3 -23.94 12.41 -20.81
C VAL A 3 -22.68 11.55 -20.86
N LEU A 4 -22.04 11.48 -22.02
CA LEU A 4 -20.72 10.87 -22.21
C LEU A 4 -19.68 11.98 -22.13
N VAL A 5 -18.91 12.03 -21.03
CA VAL A 5 -17.75 12.93 -20.93
C VAL A 5 -16.53 12.19 -21.46
N ILE A 6 -15.98 12.68 -22.57
CA ILE A 6 -14.69 12.27 -23.13
C ILE A 6 -13.63 13.14 -22.46
N VAL A 7 -12.76 12.56 -21.62
CA VAL A 7 -11.57 13.25 -21.11
C VAL A 7 -10.34 12.72 -21.85
N GLY A 8 -9.60 13.65 -22.45
CA GLY A 8 -8.59 13.43 -23.47
C GLY A 8 -7.32 12.71 -23.01
N VAL A 9 -6.70 12.04 -23.99
CA VAL A 9 -5.43 11.33 -23.88
C VAL A 9 -4.28 12.36 -23.94
N ALA A 10 -3.51 12.47 -22.86
CA ALA A 10 -2.21 13.15 -22.90
C ALA A 10 -1.13 12.12 -23.27
N THR A 11 -0.63 12.19 -24.50
CA THR A 11 0.46 11.35 -24.99
C THR A 11 1.80 11.97 -24.58
N ALA A 12 2.40 11.50 -23.48
CA ALA A 12 3.78 11.81 -23.14
C ALA A 12 4.69 10.67 -23.61
N SER A 13 5.39 10.87 -24.75
CA SER A 13 6.41 9.95 -25.22
C SER A 13 7.75 10.27 -24.54
N VAL A 14 7.97 9.72 -23.35
CA VAL A 14 9.26 9.78 -22.67
C VAL A 14 10.02 8.48 -22.98
N ALA A 15 11.06 8.59 -23.79
CA ALA A 15 12.00 7.51 -24.03
C ALA A 15 12.86 7.29 -22.77
N MET A 16 12.37 6.50 -21.83
CA MET A 16 13.14 6.08 -20.65
C MET A 16 13.97 4.85 -21.01
N ARG A 17 15.28 4.93 -20.73
CA ARG A 17 16.17 3.76 -20.76
C ARG A 17 15.76 2.85 -19.62
N ILE A 18 15.09 1.75 -19.95
CA ILE A 18 14.63 0.75 -18.98
C ILE A 18 15.84 -0.14 -18.66
N PRO A 19 16.37 -0.13 -17.42
CA PRO A 19 17.33 -1.15 -17.02
C PRO A 19 16.62 -2.50 -17.12
N SER A 20 17.25 -3.50 -17.75
CA SER A 20 16.71 -4.86 -17.90
C SER A 20 16.34 -5.55 -16.57
N ASP A 21 16.69 -4.94 -15.42
CA ASP A 21 16.43 -5.43 -14.07
C ASP A 21 15.18 -4.82 -13.41
N SER A 22 14.53 -3.81 -14.01
CA SER A 22 13.38 -3.12 -13.40
C SER A 22 12.20 -4.06 -13.10
N GLY A 23 11.93 -5.04 -13.97
CA GLY A 23 10.88 -6.03 -13.74
C GLY A 23 11.19 -7.01 -12.60
N ARG A 24 12.47 -7.32 -12.35
CA ARG A 24 12.87 -8.18 -11.23
C ARG A 24 12.79 -7.41 -9.92
N ALA A 25 13.32 -6.19 -9.88
CA ALA A 25 13.19 -5.30 -8.72
C ALA A 25 11.71 -5.08 -8.37
N LEU A 26 10.85 -4.86 -9.37
CA LEU A 26 9.42 -4.61 -9.15
C LEU A 26 8.71 -5.81 -8.52
N ARG A 27 9.07 -7.01 -8.96
CA ARG A 27 8.55 -8.25 -8.35
C ARG A 27 9.07 -8.45 -6.93
N GLN A 28 10.33 -8.10 -6.65
CA GLN A 28 10.89 -8.16 -5.30
C GLN A 28 10.20 -7.17 -4.36
N ASP A 29 9.97 -5.94 -4.82
CA ASP A 29 9.19 -4.93 -4.10
C ASP A 29 7.77 -5.45 -3.80
N ALA A 30 7.08 -6.03 -4.78
CA ALA A 30 5.74 -6.59 -4.60
C ALA A 30 5.70 -7.79 -3.64
N GLN A 31 6.68 -8.69 -3.70
CA GLN A 31 6.79 -9.84 -2.80
C GLN A 31 7.05 -9.40 -1.36
N ARG A 32 7.96 -8.45 -1.17
CA ARG A 32 8.23 -7.85 0.14
C ARG A 32 6.99 -7.18 0.69
N LEU A 33 6.31 -6.39 -0.14
CA LEU A 33 5.09 -5.70 0.23
C LEU A 33 4.00 -6.70 0.66
N ALA A 34 3.83 -7.82 -0.05
CA ALA A 34 2.91 -8.88 0.35
C ALA A 34 3.23 -9.42 1.76
N SER A 35 4.51 -9.69 2.06
CA SER A 35 4.93 -10.11 3.40
C SER A 35 4.65 -9.06 4.47
N GLN A 36 4.89 -7.78 4.17
CA GLN A 36 4.60 -6.68 5.09
C GLN A 36 3.10 -6.51 5.34
N PHE A 37 2.26 -6.68 4.31
CA PHE A 37 0.81 -6.66 4.47
C PHE A 37 0.31 -7.79 5.38
N ILE A 38 0.90 -9.00 5.29
CA ILE A 38 0.60 -10.09 6.21
C ILE A 38 0.94 -9.69 7.64
N THR A 39 2.14 -9.14 7.86
CA THR A 39 2.57 -8.67 9.19
C THR A 39 1.66 -7.57 9.73
N ALA A 40 1.34 -6.56 8.91
CA ALA A 40 0.45 -5.47 9.29
C ALA A 40 -0.95 -6.00 9.64
N GLN A 41 -1.53 -6.88 8.82
CA GLN A 41 -2.83 -7.50 9.10
C GLN A 41 -2.83 -8.28 10.42
N ASN A 42 -1.77 -9.02 10.72
CA ASN A 42 -1.61 -9.73 12.00
C ASN A 42 -1.53 -8.75 13.17
N LEU A 43 -0.78 -7.65 13.02
CA LEU A 43 -0.70 -6.63 14.06
C LEU A 43 -2.06 -5.97 14.32
N VAL A 44 -2.82 -5.60 13.29
CA VAL A 44 -4.16 -5.02 13.50
C VAL A 44 -5.06 -5.99 14.27
N ARG A 45 -4.99 -7.30 13.98
CA ARG A 45 -5.78 -8.32 14.69
C ARG A 45 -5.38 -8.51 16.16
N ILE A 46 -4.11 -8.26 16.51
CA ILE A 46 -3.60 -8.41 17.88
C ILE A 46 -3.78 -7.12 18.70
N ASP A 47 -3.47 -5.98 18.08
CA ASP A 47 -3.38 -4.66 18.73
C ASP A 47 -4.70 -3.86 18.59
N GLY A 48 -5.59 -4.25 17.68
CA GLY A 48 -6.91 -3.63 17.46
C GLY A 48 -6.86 -2.22 16.84
N ARG A 49 -5.66 -1.66 16.65
CA ARG A 49 -5.49 -0.33 16.06
C ARG A 49 -5.42 -0.44 14.54
N VAL A 50 -6.23 0.36 13.86
CA VAL A 50 -6.22 0.49 12.41
C VAL A 50 -4.82 0.86 11.90
N ILE A 51 -4.39 0.18 10.84
CA ILE A 51 -3.16 0.48 10.10
C ILE A 51 -3.56 0.90 8.68
N ALA A 52 -3.00 1.98 8.18
CA ALA A 52 -3.10 2.36 6.78
C ALA A 52 -1.74 2.22 6.08
N TRP A 53 -1.75 1.64 4.89
CA TRP A 53 -0.62 1.68 3.98
C TRP A 53 -0.80 2.84 3.00
N GLN A 54 0.26 3.60 2.78
CA GLN A 54 0.31 4.73 1.84
C GLN A 54 1.57 4.62 1.01
N ALA A 55 1.46 4.95 -0.28
CA ALA A 55 2.59 4.97 -1.19
C ALA A 55 2.63 6.24 -2.03
N ASP A 56 3.84 6.60 -2.42
CA ASP A 56 4.16 7.59 -3.43
C ASP A 56 5.12 6.97 -4.46
N GLU A 57 5.58 7.79 -5.40
CA GLU A 57 6.48 7.37 -6.47
C GLU A 57 7.85 6.90 -5.97
N GLN A 58 8.27 7.32 -4.78
CA GLN A 58 9.62 7.10 -4.24
C GLN A 58 9.65 5.97 -3.19
N GLY A 59 8.51 5.70 -2.55
CA GLY A 59 8.40 4.69 -1.52
C GLY A 59 7.01 4.52 -0.96
N TYR A 60 6.97 3.91 0.22
CA TYR A 60 5.74 3.63 0.94
C TYR A 60 5.98 3.57 2.44
N ARG A 61 4.89 3.71 3.19
CA ARG A 61 4.90 3.62 4.65
C ARG A 61 3.61 3.00 5.16
N PHE A 62 3.73 2.36 6.32
CA PHE A 62 2.59 2.00 7.15
C PHE A 62 2.43 3.06 8.23
N VAL A 63 1.20 3.41 8.55
CA VAL A 63 0.86 4.33 9.64
C VAL A 63 -0.25 3.73 10.49
N ARG A 64 -0.16 3.88 11.80
CA ARG A 64 -1.11 3.30 12.76
C ARG A 64 -1.75 4.40 13.60
N GLY A 65 -3.04 4.24 13.90
CA GLY A 65 -3.71 5.08 14.89
C GLY A 65 -3.03 5.01 16.27
N VAL A 66 -3.28 5.99 17.12
CA VAL A 66 -2.75 6.02 18.49
C VAL A 66 -3.88 5.89 19.50
N TRP A 67 -3.58 5.31 20.66
CA TRP A 67 -4.51 5.31 21.78
C TRP A 67 -4.56 6.71 22.39
N VAL A 68 -5.77 7.26 22.51
CA VAL A 68 -6.03 8.51 23.22
C VAL A 68 -7.05 8.26 24.31
N ASP A 69 -6.88 8.95 25.44
CA ASP A 69 -7.89 8.98 26.48
C ASP A 69 -8.97 9.98 26.10
N VAL A 70 -10.21 9.51 25.98
CA VAL A 70 -11.38 10.36 25.73
C VAL A 70 -12.33 10.22 26.91
N GLY A 71 -12.11 11.03 27.95
CA GLY A 71 -12.94 11.02 29.15
C GLY A 71 -12.78 9.75 30.00
N GLY A 72 -11.55 9.23 30.12
CA GLY A 72 -11.25 8.03 30.90
C GLY A 72 -11.45 6.70 30.15
N VAL A 73 -11.87 6.75 28.88
CA VAL A 73 -12.01 5.56 28.02
C VAL A 73 -10.98 5.65 26.88
N PRO A 74 -10.03 4.70 26.79
CA PRO A 74 -9.09 4.64 25.68
C PRO A 74 -9.81 4.40 24.35
N GLN A 75 -9.53 5.24 23.35
CA GLN A 75 -10.04 5.11 21.99
C GLN A 75 -8.89 5.20 20.99
N VAL A 76 -9.04 4.54 19.84
CA VAL A 76 -8.09 4.66 18.73
C VAL A 76 -8.40 5.95 17.97
N SER A 77 -7.41 6.84 17.84
CA SER A 77 -7.53 8.07 17.05
C SER A 77 -6.50 8.10 15.93
N THR A 78 -6.95 8.51 14.75
CA THR A 78 -6.10 8.84 13.59
C THR A 78 -5.88 10.35 13.44
N ALA A 79 -6.55 11.17 14.27
CA ALA A 79 -6.45 12.63 14.26
C ALA A 79 -5.42 13.16 15.28
N ALA A 80 -5.14 12.39 16.34
CA ALA A 80 -4.20 12.77 17.39
C ALA A 80 -2.72 12.54 17.02
N GLY A 81 -2.46 12.19 15.76
CA GLY A 81 -1.16 11.73 15.26
C GLY A 81 -1.21 10.26 14.85
N LEU A 82 -0.18 9.84 14.14
CA LEU A 82 -0.02 8.47 13.66
C LEU A 82 1.38 7.97 14.00
N ASP A 83 1.48 6.70 14.38
CA ASP A 83 2.74 5.99 14.51
C ASP A 83 3.15 5.47 13.12
N ASP A 84 4.31 5.87 12.62
CA ASP A 84 4.83 5.53 11.30
C ASP A 84 5.69 4.27 11.28
N PHE A 85 5.77 3.54 12.40
CA PHE A 85 6.60 2.35 12.57
C PHE A 85 8.09 2.60 12.34
N ALA A 86 8.62 3.82 12.52
CA ALA A 86 10.04 4.13 12.25
C ALA A 86 11.05 3.22 12.97
N ARG A 87 10.67 2.64 14.12
CA ARG A 87 11.50 1.71 14.90
C ARG A 87 11.26 0.23 14.60
N ASP A 88 10.29 -0.10 13.75
CA ASP A 88 9.95 -1.48 13.38
C ASP A 88 10.78 -1.96 12.18
N GLU A 89 11.48 -3.08 12.30
CA GLU A 89 12.34 -3.57 11.21
C GLU A 89 11.54 -4.00 9.97
N THR A 90 10.30 -4.46 10.16
CA THR A 90 9.45 -4.97 9.09
C THR A 90 8.64 -3.86 8.47
N LEU A 91 7.96 -3.03 9.27
CA LEU A 91 6.96 -2.06 8.81
C LEU A 91 7.46 -0.62 8.68
N ARG A 92 8.72 -0.32 9.04
CA ARG A 92 9.28 1.01 8.82
C ARG A 92 9.09 1.52 7.39
N PRO A 93 9.04 2.85 7.19
CA PRO A 93 9.00 3.45 5.87
C PRO A 93 10.14 2.96 4.98
N ARG A 94 9.84 2.68 3.71
CA ARG A 94 10.80 2.14 2.76
C ARG A 94 10.71 2.86 1.43
N ARG A 95 11.87 2.97 0.76
CA ARG A 95 11.95 3.36 -0.64
C ARG A 95 11.77 2.13 -1.52
N TRP A 96 11.22 2.36 -2.71
CA TRP A 96 11.16 1.34 -3.74
C TRP A 96 12.55 0.97 -4.24
N GLU A 97 12.82 -0.33 -4.41
CA GLU A 97 14.09 -0.80 -4.98
C GLU A 97 14.09 -0.63 -6.50
N SER A 98 12.92 -0.65 -7.12
CA SER A 98 12.73 -0.47 -8.57
C SER A 98 12.92 0.97 -9.07
N GLY A 99 13.13 1.93 -8.17
CA GLY A 99 13.12 3.35 -8.48
C GLY A 99 11.71 3.92 -8.46
N GLU A 100 11.35 4.72 -9.47
CA GLU A 100 10.05 5.37 -9.53
C GLU A 100 8.94 4.36 -9.83
N ILE A 101 7.92 4.29 -8.96
CA ILE A 101 6.77 3.37 -9.10
C ILE A 101 5.46 4.13 -9.12
N VAL A 102 4.64 3.86 -10.13
CA VAL A 102 3.23 4.27 -10.15
C VAL A 102 2.39 3.20 -9.46
N VAL A 103 1.63 3.61 -8.45
CA VAL A 103 0.76 2.75 -7.64
C VAL A 103 -0.70 2.99 -7.97
N LYS A 104 -1.47 1.92 -8.22
CA LYS A 104 -2.91 1.98 -8.44
C LYS A 104 -3.67 0.92 -7.63
N PRO A 105 -4.69 1.29 -6.83
CA PRO A 105 -5.16 2.65 -6.60
C PRO A 105 -4.15 3.51 -5.83
N ALA A 106 -4.11 4.81 -6.08
CA ALA A 106 -3.18 5.76 -5.43
C ALA A 106 -3.62 6.18 -4.01
N GLY A 107 -4.74 5.64 -3.53
CA GLY A 107 -5.28 5.91 -2.20
C GLY A 107 -4.69 5.01 -1.11
N PRO A 108 -4.89 5.38 0.17
CA PRO A 108 -4.48 4.53 1.26
C PRO A 108 -5.23 3.20 1.26
N ILE A 109 -4.54 2.12 1.58
CA ILE A 109 -5.15 0.83 1.87
C ILE A 109 -5.29 0.71 3.38
N VAL A 110 -6.53 0.67 3.86
CA VAL A 110 -6.83 0.57 5.30
C VAL A 110 -6.98 -0.89 5.68
N LEU A 111 -6.26 -1.29 6.72
CA LEU A 111 -6.31 -2.61 7.33
C LEU A 111 -7.01 -2.49 8.68
N THR A 112 -8.14 -3.17 8.82
CA THR A 112 -8.89 -3.31 10.08
C THR A 112 -8.73 -4.73 10.62
N ASP A 113 -9.20 -4.96 11.84
CA ASP A 113 -9.13 -6.25 12.55
C ASP A 113 -10.15 -7.27 12.03
N GLU A 114 -11.02 -6.85 11.10
CA GLU A 114 -12.06 -7.67 10.52
C GLU A 114 -11.51 -8.91 9.80
N TRP A 115 -12.17 -10.04 10.04
CA TRP A 115 -11.75 -11.33 9.52
C TRP A 115 -12.06 -11.49 8.03
N PHE A 116 -13.18 -10.92 7.58
CA PHE A 116 -13.60 -10.88 6.18
C PHE A 116 -13.52 -9.44 5.68
N GLN A 117 -12.78 -9.26 4.60
CA GLN A 117 -12.40 -7.97 4.08
C GLN A 117 -12.45 -8.05 2.57
N GLU A 118 -12.78 -6.94 1.91
CA GLU A 118 -12.93 -6.91 0.46
C GLU A 118 -11.65 -7.40 -0.26
N ALA A 119 -11.85 -8.11 -1.36
CA ALA A 119 -10.75 -8.43 -2.27
C ALA A 119 -10.34 -7.15 -3.00
N TRP A 120 -9.05 -6.96 -3.18
CA TRP A 120 -8.55 -5.80 -3.92
C TRP A 120 -7.28 -6.15 -4.67
N ASP A 121 -7.03 -5.36 -5.72
CA ASP A 121 -5.83 -5.44 -6.53
C ASP A 121 -5.05 -4.14 -6.43
N LEU A 122 -3.75 -4.26 -6.18
CA LEU A 122 -2.79 -3.18 -6.16
C LEU A 122 -1.80 -3.39 -7.30
N THR A 123 -1.86 -2.52 -8.30
CA THR A 123 -0.94 -2.55 -9.44
C THR A 123 0.24 -1.63 -9.14
N LEU A 124 1.45 -2.20 -9.20
CA LEU A 124 2.71 -1.47 -9.17
C LEU A 124 3.27 -1.42 -10.59
N SER A 125 3.70 -0.27 -11.06
CA SER A 125 4.24 -0.10 -12.40
C SER A 125 5.54 0.70 -12.39
N SER A 126 6.56 0.22 -13.08
CA SER A 126 7.84 0.93 -13.26
C SER A 126 8.28 0.81 -14.73
N GLY A 127 8.31 1.94 -15.44
CA GLY A 127 8.52 1.94 -16.89
C GLY A 127 7.46 1.11 -17.62
N SER A 128 7.89 0.07 -18.35
CA SER A 128 7.00 -0.88 -19.03
C SER A 128 6.63 -2.12 -18.20
N ALA A 129 7.28 -2.31 -17.05
CA ALA A 129 7.00 -3.45 -16.17
C ALA A 129 5.82 -3.10 -15.25
N HIS A 130 4.95 -4.08 -15.04
CA HIS A 130 3.87 -4.00 -14.05
C HIS A 130 3.75 -5.33 -13.30
N VAL A 131 3.33 -5.23 -12.05
CA VAL A 131 3.07 -6.36 -11.16
C VAL A 131 1.79 -6.09 -10.39
N VAL A 132 0.95 -7.10 -10.22
CA VAL A 132 -0.30 -6.99 -9.48
C VAL A 132 -0.19 -7.74 -8.16
N LEU A 133 -0.31 -7.01 -7.05
CA LEU A 133 -0.52 -7.58 -5.72
C LEU A 133 -2.01 -7.69 -5.46
N ARG A 134 -2.52 -8.92 -5.42
CA ARG A 134 -3.93 -9.22 -5.14
C ARG A 134 -4.10 -9.70 -3.71
N ARG A 135 -5.12 -9.17 -3.03
CA ARG A 135 -5.62 -9.70 -1.77
C ARG A 135 -6.91 -10.47 -2.01
N THR A 136 -6.99 -11.71 -1.53
CA THR A 136 -8.21 -12.52 -1.60
C THR A 136 -9.16 -12.19 -0.43
N PRO A 137 -10.46 -12.51 -0.52
CA PRO A 137 -11.40 -12.31 0.58
C PRO A 137 -10.98 -13.03 1.89
N GLY A 138 -10.22 -14.13 1.76
CA GLY A 138 -9.67 -14.89 2.88
C GLY A 138 -8.39 -14.30 3.50
N GLY A 139 -7.93 -13.12 3.04
CA GLY A 139 -6.76 -12.45 3.58
C GLY A 139 -5.42 -13.00 3.08
N THR A 140 -5.42 -13.79 2.01
CA THR A 140 -4.19 -14.23 1.33
C THR A 140 -3.73 -13.16 0.35
N TYR A 141 -2.41 -12.99 0.22
CA TYR A 141 -1.79 -12.06 -0.74
C TYR A 141 -1.05 -12.84 -1.82
N THR A 142 -1.28 -12.52 -3.09
CA THR A 142 -0.60 -13.14 -4.23
C THR A 142 -0.05 -12.10 -5.18
N VAL A 143 1.18 -12.32 -5.67
CA VAL A 143 1.88 -11.45 -6.62
C VAL A 143 1.81 -12.09 -8.01
N GLN A 144 1.32 -11.36 -9.01
CA GLN A 144 1.13 -11.80 -10.39
C GLN A 144 1.88 -10.90 -11.36
#